data_AF-A0A0Q5DHF6-F1
#
_entry.id   AF-A0A0Q5DHF6-F1
#
_cell.length_a   1.000
_cell.length_b   1.000
_cell.length_c   1.000
_cell.angle_alpha   90.00
_cell.angle_beta   90.00
_cell.angle_gamma   90.00
#
_symmetry.space_group_name_H-M   'P 1'
#
loop_
_entity.id
_entity.type
_entity.pdbx_description
1 polymer ?
#
loop_
_entity_poly.entity_id
_entity_poly.type
_entity_poly.pdbx_seq_one_letter_code
_entity_poly.pdbx_strand_id
1 'polypeptide(L)'
;MFGSWWKLGMDATLLAMESQQVIGLRLAKLSLGGAAAQAEAQRMVTEKIMAANEAALLIATGGSTAGVVAGYRRKVRANARRLSKG
;
A
#
# COMPACT_ATOMS: atom_id res chain seq x y z
N MET A 1 -2.56 -10.39 -26.02
CA MET A 1 -1.67 -10.86 -24.91
C MET A 1 -0.58 -9.84 -24.58
N PHE A 2 0.17 -9.30 -25.56
CA PHE A 2 1.20 -8.27 -25.32
C PHE A 2 0.71 -6.98 -24.63
N GLY A 3 -0.45 -6.44 -25.01
CA GLY A 3 -0.98 -5.21 -24.40
C GLY A 3 -1.32 -5.33 -22.91
N SER A 4 -1.77 -6.50 -22.46
CA SER A 4 -2.06 -6.75 -21.03
C SER A 4 -0.79 -6.82 -20.19
N TRP A 5 0.29 -7.37 -20.75
CA TRP A 5 1.60 -7.43 -20.09
C TRP A 5 2.22 -6.03 -19.96
N TRP A 6 2.13 -5.21 -21.01
CA TRP A 6 2.57 -3.82 -20.98
C TRP A 6 1.82 -2.99 -19.93
N LYS A 7 0.49 -3.11 -19.89
CA LYS A 7 -0.34 -2.42 -18.89
C LYS A 7 0.02 -2.84 -17.47
N LEU A 8 0.21 -4.14 -17.23
CA LEU A 8 0.64 -4.66 -15.94
C LEU A 8 2.01 -4.09 -15.53
N GLY A 9 2.96 -4.02 -16.47
CA GLY A 9 4.27 -3.42 -16.25
C GLY A 9 4.18 -1.96 -15.82
N MET A 10 3.40 -1.13 -16.53
CA MET A 10 3.20 0.27 -16.15
C MET A 10 2.50 0.43 -14.79
N ASP A 11 1.48 -0.38 -14.52
CA ASP A 11 0.80 -0.37 -13.22
C ASP A 11 1.74 -0.79 -12.08
N ALA A 12 2.65 -1.75 -12.31
CA ALA A 12 3.66 -2.16 -11.36
C ALA A 12 4.71 -1.06 -11.12
N THR A 13 5.17 -0.36 -12.17
CA THR A 13 6.08 0.78 -12.05
C THR A 13 5.46 1.92 -11.24
N LEU A 14 4.20 2.27 -11.54
CA LEU A 14 3.47 3.29 -10.76
C LEU A 14 3.31 2.87 -9.30
N LEU A 15 2.97 1.60 -9.06
CA LEU A 15 2.88 1.07 -7.70
C LEU A 15 4.23 1.16 -6.98
N ALA A 16 5.34 0.85 -7.66
CA ALA A 16 6.67 0.96 -7.08
C ALA A 16 7.01 2.40 -6.68
N MET A 17 6.72 3.37 -7.56
CA MET A 17 6.94 4.79 -7.26
C MET A 17 6.07 5.28 -6.10
N GLU A 18 4.76 4.98 -6.12
CA GLU A 18 3.83 5.31 -5.03
C GLU A 18 4.30 4.70 -3.70
N SER A 19 4.83 3.47 -3.74
CA SER A 19 5.36 2.77 -2.56
C SER A 19 6.62 3.43 -2.01
N GLN A 20 7.57 3.85 -2.86
CA GLN A 20 8.79 4.55 -2.43
C GLN A 20 8.47 5.88 -1.72
N GLN A 21 7.48 6.63 -2.22
CA GLN A 21 7.04 7.88 -1.60
C GLN A 21 6.47 7.64 -0.19
N VAL A 22 5.63 6.61 -0.01
CA VAL A 22 5.06 6.24 1.29
C VAL A 22 6.15 5.82 2.28
N ILE A 23 7.14 5.05 1.81
CA ILE A 23 8.28 4.63 2.63
C ILE A 23 9.08 5.86 3.12
N GLY A 24 9.37 6.81 2.22
CA GLY A 24 10.07 8.05 2.57
C GLY A 24 9.34 8.86 3.65
N LEU A 25 8.02 9.07 3.48
CA LEU A 25 7.21 9.81 4.45
C LEU A 25 7.15 9.12 5.83
N ARG A 26 7.07 7.79 5.84
CA ARG A 26 7.11 7.01 7.09
C ARG A 26 8.45 7.09 7.78
N LEU A 27 9.54 6.98 7.04
CA LEU A 27 10.89 7.14 7.59
C LEU A 27 11.08 8.52 8.19
N ALA A 28 10.65 9.57 7.50
CA ALA A 28 10.69 10.94 8.03
C ALA A 28 9.88 11.04 9.35
N LYS A 29 8.63 10.55 9.36
CA LYS A 29 7.76 10.60 10.55
C LYS A 29 8.30 9.79 11.72
N LEU A 30 8.90 8.62 11.45
CA LEU A 30 9.55 7.78 12.47
C LEU A 30 10.84 8.41 13.00
N SER A 31 11.64 9.05 12.14
CA SER A 31 12.88 9.72 12.56
C SER A 31 12.65 10.92 13.49
N LEU A 32 11.48 11.56 13.41
CA LEU A 32 11.08 12.64 14.32
C LEU A 32 10.71 12.14 15.72
N GLY A 33 10.44 10.84 15.88
CA GLY A 33 10.12 10.24 17.18
C GLY A 33 8.81 10.76 17.81
N GLY A 34 8.67 10.54 19.12
CA GLY A 34 7.52 10.99 19.90
C GLY A 34 6.22 10.22 19.65
N ALA A 35 5.13 10.72 20.24
CA ALA A 35 3.82 10.05 20.21
C ALA A 35 3.27 9.87 18.78
N ALA A 36 3.55 10.81 17.88
CA ALA A 36 3.13 10.73 16.47
C ALA A 36 3.84 9.60 15.71
N ALA A 37 5.14 9.38 15.97
CA ALA A 37 5.89 8.26 15.40
C ALA A 37 5.37 6.91 15.93
N GLN A 38 5.09 6.80 17.23
CA GLN A 38 4.56 5.58 17.83
C GLN A 38 3.16 5.23 17.29
N ALA A 39 2.29 6.23 17.12
CA ALA A 39 0.99 6.05 16.50
C ALA A 39 1.08 5.63 15.02
N GLU A 40 2.05 6.15 14.27
CA GLU A 40 2.30 5.71 12.89
C GLU A 40 2.85 4.28 12.83
N ALA A 41 3.75 3.91 13.74
CA ALA A 41 4.28 2.55 13.83
C ALA A 41 3.18 1.52 14.14
N GLN A 42 2.27 1.81 15.07
CA GLN A 42 1.12 0.94 15.35
C GLN A 42 0.19 0.81 14.14
N ARG A 43 -0.11 1.91 13.45
CA ARG A 43 -0.92 1.86 12.22
C ARG A 43 -0.27 1.03 11.14
N MET A 44 1.04 1.13 10.94
CA MET A 44 1.76 0.31 9.96
C MET A 44 1.57 -1.19 10.19
N VAL A 45 1.56 -1.63 11.45
CA VAL A 45 1.34 -3.04 11.81
C VAL A 45 -0.10 -3.44 11.50
N THR A 46 -1.08 -2.64 11.92
CA THR A 46 -2.51 -2.90 11.61
C THR A 46 -2.76 -2.98 10.11
N GLU A 47 -2.17 -2.08 9.34
CA GLU A 47 -2.29 -2.07 7.88
C GLU A 47 -1.69 -3.34 7.24
N LYS A 48 -0.52 -3.80 7.70
CA LYS A 48 0.08 -5.07 7.24
C LYS A 48 -0.84 -6.26 7.52
N ILE A 49 -1.43 -6.34 8.71
CA ILE A 49 -2.35 -7.41 9.10
C ILE A 49 -3.62 -7.39 8.23
N MET A 50 -4.22 -6.21 8.07
CA MET A 50 -5.42 -6.03 7.24
C MET A 50 -5.16 -6.39 5.76
N ALA A 51 -4.00 -6.01 5.23
CA ALA A 51 -3.63 -6.30 3.85
C ALA A 51 -3.31 -7.79 3.63
N ALA A 52 -2.71 -8.46 4.62
CA ALA A 52 -2.53 -9.91 4.60
C ALA A 52 -3.86 -10.66 4.64
N ASN A 53 -4.79 -10.24 5.51
CA ASN A 53 -6.12 -10.84 5.62
C ASN A 53 -6.94 -10.66 4.34
N GLU A 54 -6.91 -9.48 3.71
CA GLU A 54 -7.59 -9.28 2.44
C GLU A 54 -6.99 -10.11 1.31
N ALA A 55 -5.66 -10.23 1.24
CA ALA A 55 -5.01 -11.10 0.27
C ALA A 55 -5.39 -12.57 0.48
N ALA A 56 -5.38 -13.04 1.73
CA ALA A 56 -5.79 -14.39 2.09
C ALA A 56 -7.26 -14.66 1.74
N LEU A 57 -8.16 -13.71 2.03
CA LEU A 57 -9.58 -13.83 1.71
C LEU A 57 -9.82 -13.83 0.20
N LEU A 58 -9.15 -12.96 -0.55
CA LEU A 58 -9.27 -12.93 -2.02
C LEU A 58 -8.75 -14.22 -2.66
N ILE A 59 -7.66 -14.80 -2.15
CA ILE A 59 -7.16 -16.09 -2.60
C ILE A 59 -8.17 -17.20 -2.26
N ALA A 60 -8.68 -17.23 -1.01
CA ALA A 60 -9.62 -18.25 -0.55
C ALA A 60 -10.98 -18.21 -1.26
N THR A 61 -11.42 -17.04 -1.72
CA THR A 61 -12.71 -16.85 -2.40
C THR A 61 -12.63 -16.93 -3.93
N GLY A 62 -11.47 -17.26 -4.50
CA GLY A 62 -11.28 -17.34 -5.95
C GLY A 62 -11.31 -15.97 -6.66
N GLY A 63 -11.01 -14.89 -5.93
CA GLY A 63 -10.97 -13.54 -6.48
C GLY A 63 -9.86 -13.37 -7.53
N SER A 64 -10.13 -12.58 -8.58
CA SER A 64 -9.13 -12.32 -9.61
C SER A 64 -7.93 -11.56 -9.06
N THR A 65 -6.73 -11.89 -9.54
CA THR A 65 -5.48 -11.18 -9.20
C THR A 65 -5.58 -9.68 -9.47
N ALA A 66 -6.33 -9.27 -10.50
CA ALA A 66 -6.63 -7.87 -10.79
C ALA A 66 -7.45 -7.17 -9.68
N GLY A 67 -8.41 -7.88 -9.06
CA GLY A 67 -9.19 -7.38 -7.93
C GLY A 67 -8.34 -7.16 -6.68
N VAL A 68 -7.40 -8.07 -6.42
CA VAL A 68 -6.41 -7.95 -5.33
C VAL A 68 -5.56 -6.70 -5.50
N VAL A 69 -4.99 -6.52 -6.69
CA VAL A 69 -4.13 -5.37 -7.01
C VAL A 69 -4.91 -4.05 -6.92
N ALA A 70 -6.16 -4.02 -7.41
CA ALA A 70 -7.01 -2.84 -7.29
C ALA A 70 -7.33 -2.47 -5.82
N GLY A 71 -7.55 -3.46 -4.96
CA GLY A 71 -7.71 -3.27 -3.51
C GLY A 71 -6.47 -2.66 -2.86
N TYR A 72 -5.30 -3.22 -3.14
CA TYR A 72 -4.02 -2.68 -2.66
C TYR A 72 -3.78 -1.24 -3.11
N ARG A 73 -4.02 -0.91 -4.39
CA ARG A 73 -3.86 0.47 -4.90
C ARG A 73 -4.77 1.47 -4.20
N ARG A 74 -6.02 1.10 -3.87
CA ARG A 74 -6.92 1.98 -3.11
C ARG A 74 -6.37 2.30 -1.73
N LYS A 75 -5.85 1.29 -1.02
CA LYS A 75 -5.24 1.47 0.31
C LYS A 75 -3.99 2.35 0.27
N VAL A 76 -3.10 2.11 -0.69
CA VAL A 76 -1.88 2.92 -0.87
C VAL A 76 -2.22 4.39 -1.13
N ARG A 77 -3.19 4.67 -1.99
CA ARG A 77 -3.65 6.04 -2.28
C ARG A 77 -4.31 6.73 -1.07
N ALA A 78 -5.01 5.98 -0.22
CA ALA A 78 -5.56 6.52 1.01
C ALA A 78 -4.44 6.89 2.00
N ASN A 79 -3.42 6.03 2.11
CA ASN A 79 -2.25 6.27 2.95
C ASN A 79 -1.44 7.49 2.49
N ALA A 80 -1.15 7.59 1.19
CA ALA A 80 -0.44 8.74 0.62
C ALA A 80 -1.16 10.07 0.94
N ARG A 81 -2.49 10.11 0.75
CA ARG A 81 -3.30 11.30 1.06
C ARG A 81 -3.35 11.66 2.54
N ARG A 82 -3.27 10.67 3.43
CA ARG A 82 -3.23 10.90 4.88
C ARG A 82 -1.86 11.43 5.30
N LEU A 83 -0.79 10.80 4.81
CA LEU A 83 0.58 11.18 5.12
C LEU A 83 0.97 12.54 4.54
N SER A 84 0.36 12.98 3.44
CA SER A 84 0.59 14.32 2.88
C SER A 84 -0.15 15.44 3.63
N LYS A 85 -1.05 15.11 4.57
CA LYS A 85 -1.90 16.07 5.31
C LYS A 85 -1.50 16.25 6.77
N GLY A 86 -0.44 15.58 7.23
CA GLY A 86 0.05 15.70 8.61
C GLY A 86 1.46 15.18 8.72
#